data_AF-A0A3A4G3W7-F1
#
_entry.id   AF-A0A3A4G3W7-F1
#
_cell.length_a   1.000
_cell.length_b   1.000
_cell.length_c   1.000
_cell.angle_alpha   90.00
_cell.angle_beta   90.00
_cell.angle_gamma   90.00
#
_symmetry.space_group_name_H-M   'P 1'
#
loop_
_entity.id
_entity.type
_entity.pdbx_description
1 polymer ?
#
loop_
_entity_poly.entity_id
_entity_poly.type
_entity_poly.pdbx_seq_one_letter_code
_entity_poly.pdbx_strand_id
1 'polypeptide(L)'
;MPETFHIPAPVERILGSSQETRRSLITMTNESHSPLSRSTFSVLSATAAAALALSACAPEEDFPEDEDAAQTEESPSPNSEENDDVQDEDATDDAGATDDDHSTYRAIQTTLDEYPDGIITEFEDSSHDGGHVKVHVYDGSTEWDLKVDSESFEIVHTEDHGIHHDDEEKAQGVEIDIAEALETAEEESGGQPHEGELDTEDGIVVWDFEMDNDVEVYVDVATGEVVKVDE
;
A
#
# COMPACT_ATOMS: atom_id res chain seq x y z
N MET A 1 -19.19 17.30 44.89
CA MET A 1 -18.25 18.33 44.40
C MET A 1 -17.96 17.98 42.95
N PRO A 2 -18.35 18.79 41.95
CA PRO A 2 -18.09 18.45 40.56
C PRO A 2 -16.70 18.95 40.14
N GLU A 3 -15.86 18.05 39.64
CA GLU A 3 -14.59 18.37 39.02
C GLU A 3 -14.81 19.00 37.63
N THR A 4 -14.13 20.11 37.39
CA THR A 4 -14.24 20.90 36.15
C THR A 4 -13.15 20.45 35.20
N PHE A 5 -13.53 19.76 34.12
CA PHE A 5 -12.65 19.42 33.00
C PHE A 5 -12.30 20.68 32.20
N HIS A 6 -11.02 20.93 31.97
CA HIS A 6 -10.50 22.07 31.22
C HIS A 6 -10.14 21.60 29.80
N ILE A 7 -10.85 22.10 28.79
CA ILE A 7 -10.62 21.80 27.36
C ILE A 7 -9.71 22.90 26.79
N PRO A 8 -8.53 22.60 26.21
CA PRO A 8 -7.74 23.58 25.48
C PRO A 8 -8.33 23.88 24.09
N ALA A 9 -8.29 25.16 23.71
CA ALA A 9 -8.86 25.70 22.47
C ALA A 9 -8.00 25.37 21.22
N PRO A 10 -8.62 25.33 20.02
CA PRO A 10 -7.91 25.09 18.76
C PRO A 10 -7.07 26.31 18.33
N VAL A 11 -5.87 26.03 17.81
CA VAL A 11 -4.96 27.01 17.21
C VAL A 11 -5.39 27.27 15.76
N GLU A 12 -5.91 28.47 15.50
CA GLU A 12 -6.11 28.99 14.15
C GLU A 12 -4.76 29.23 13.47
N ARG A 13 -4.51 28.56 12.34
CA ARG A 13 -3.43 28.95 11.42
C ARG A 13 -3.97 29.80 10.26
N ILE A 14 -3.13 30.77 9.96
CA ILE A 14 -3.39 32.03 9.30
C ILE A 14 -3.38 31.88 7.77
N LEU A 15 -4.32 32.60 7.15
CA LEU A 15 -4.39 32.96 5.74
C LEU A 15 -3.07 33.52 5.17
N GLY A 16 -2.67 32.97 4.03
CA GLY A 16 -1.86 33.65 3.01
C GLY A 16 -1.83 32.79 1.76
N SER A 17 -1.79 33.28 0.53
CA SER A 17 -2.02 34.59 -0.07
C SER A 17 -2.09 34.31 -1.59
N SER A 18 -2.99 34.99 -2.29
CA SER A 18 -3.17 34.90 -3.74
C SER A 18 -1.89 35.09 -4.55
N GLN A 19 -1.71 34.28 -5.60
CA GLN A 19 -1.17 34.68 -6.91
C GLN A 19 -1.91 33.85 -7.97
N GLU A 20 -2.91 34.40 -8.67
CA GLU A 20 -2.79 35.21 -9.90
C GLU A 20 -2.42 34.38 -11.16
N THR A 21 -3.48 33.89 -11.81
CA THR A 21 -3.76 33.94 -13.26
C THR A 21 -2.59 33.85 -14.25
N ARG A 22 -2.51 32.72 -14.98
CA ARG A 22 -2.37 32.73 -16.46
C ARG A 22 -3.15 31.57 -17.10
N ARG A 23 -4.32 31.90 -17.64
CA ARG A 23 -4.97 31.12 -18.70
C ARG A 23 -4.12 31.22 -19.96
N SER A 24 -3.52 30.13 -20.39
CA SER A 24 -3.01 30.00 -21.75
C SER A 24 -3.96 29.09 -22.52
N LEU A 25 -4.88 29.70 -23.27
CA LEU A 25 -5.60 29.01 -24.34
C LEU A 25 -4.56 28.70 -25.42
N ILE A 26 -4.21 27.43 -25.58
CA ILE A 26 -3.53 26.94 -26.78
C ILE A 26 -4.50 26.01 -27.49
N THR A 27 -5.20 26.58 -28.47
CA THR A 27 -5.81 25.82 -29.55
C THR A 27 -4.68 25.33 -30.45
N MET A 28 -4.42 24.02 -30.49
CA MET A 28 -3.69 23.39 -31.58
C MET A 28 -4.62 22.45 -32.32
N THR A 29 -5.17 22.99 -33.40
CA THR A 29 -5.57 22.21 -34.56
C THR A 29 -4.33 21.69 -35.27
N ASN A 30 -4.45 20.49 -35.84
CA ASN A 30 -4.04 20.14 -37.21
C ASN A 30 -3.01 19.00 -37.37
N GLU A 31 -3.54 17.90 -37.90
CA GLU A 31 -2.99 17.00 -38.94
C GLU A 31 -1.58 16.41 -38.82
N SER A 32 -1.58 15.08 -38.67
CA SER A 32 -1.04 14.06 -39.59
C SER A 32 0.42 14.08 -40.06
N HIS A 33 0.90 12.85 -40.27
CA HIS A 33 2.05 12.38 -41.05
C HIS A 33 3.32 12.00 -40.27
N SER A 34 3.43 10.71 -39.93
CA SER A 34 4.72 9.99 -39.90
C SER A 34 5.32 9.98 -41.33
N PRO A 35 6.65 10.12 -41.52
CA PRO A 35 7.54 8.95 -41.48
C PRO A 35 9.00 9.20 -41.04
N LEU A 36 9.60 8.13 -40.51
CA LEU A 36 11.03 7.76 -40.44
C LEU A 36 12.08 8.80 -40.88
N SER A 37 12.93 9.23 -39.95
CA SER A 37 14.30 9.64 -40.28
C SER A 37 15.31 9.23 -39.20
N ARG A 38 16.21 8.37 -39.66
CA ARG A 38 17.42 7.88 -39.03
C ARG A 38 18.55 8.86 -39.36
N SER A 39 19.09 9.64 -38.42
CA SER A 39 20.47 10.16 -38.56
C SER A 39 21.01 10.91 -37.33
N THR A 40 22.16 10.42 -36.86
CA THR A 40 23.36 11.16 -36.41
C THR A 40 23.32 12.06 -35.18
N PHE A 41 24.02 11.57 -34.15
CA PHE A 41 25.08 12.25 -33.39
C PHE A 41 24.95 13.77 -33.23
N SER A 42 24.68 14.21 -31.99
CA SER A 42 25.26 15.44 -31.47
C SER A 42 25.72 15.23 -30.04
N VAL A 43 27.00 15.54 -29.87
CA VAL A 43 27.83 15.44 -28.67
C VAL A 43 27.72 16.78 -27.91
N LEU A 44 27.99 16.73 -26.60
CA LEU A 44 28.43 17.81 -25.70
C LEU A 44 27.36 18.75 -25.13
N SER A 45 27.10 18.61 -23.82
CA SER A 45 27.20 19.68 -22.82
C SER A 45 27.21 19.03 -21.43
N ALA A 46 28.38 18.92 -20.78
CA ALA A 46 29.05 19.96 -19.98
C ALA A 46 28.41 20.13 -18.59
N THR A 47 29.18 19.65 -17.63
CA THR A 47 29.00 19.51 -16.19
C THR A 47 28.74 20.83 -15.46
N ALA A 48 27.81 20.82 -14.51
CA ALA A 48 27.75 21.80 -13.44
C ALA A 48 27.71 21.07 -12.09
N ALA A 49 28.87 20.96 -11.45
CA ALA A 49 28.99 20.48 -10.08
C ALA A 49 28.64 21.63 -9.12
N ALA A 50 27.52 21.51 -8.42
CA ALA A 50 27.19 22.38 -7.30
C ALA A 50 27.73 21.74 -6.01
N ALA A 51 28.85 22.27 -5.50
CA ALA A 51 29.35 21.93 -4.19
C ALA A 51 28.52 22.64 -3.12
N LEU A 52 27.65 21.90 -2.42
CA LEU A 52 26.95 22.40 -1.24
C LEU A 52 27.82 22.17 -0.01
N ALA A 53 28.21 23.27 0.63
CA ALA A 53 28.96 23.29 1.87
C ALA A 53 28.07 22.82 3.03
N LEU A 54 28.41 21.70 3.65
CA LEU A 54 27.83 21.26 4.91
C LEU A 54 28.43 22.09 6.04
N SER A 55 27.68 23.06 6.56
CA SER A 55 28.03 23.73 7.81
C SER A 55 27.65 22.84 8.99
N ALA A 56 28.68 22.29 9.62
CA ALA A 56 28.60 21.64 10.92
C ALA A 56 28.11 22.62 12.00
N CYS A 57 27.09 22.23 12.77
CA CYS A 57 26.89 22.76 14.11
C CYS A 57 26.20 21.69 14.97
N ALA A 58 27.03 21.01 15.75
CA ALA A 58 26.61 20.29 16.95
C ALA A 58 26.11 21.29 18.00
N PRO A 59 25.23 20.83 18.90
CA PRO A 59 25.72 20.72 20.26
C PRO A 59 25.48 19.33 20.86
N GLU A 60 26.52 18.88 21.55
CA GLU A 60 26.50 17.86 22.60
C GLU A 60 25.55 18.32 23.72
N GLU A 61 24.52 17.53 24.00
CA GLU A 61 23.80 17.60 25.28
C GLU A 61 24.00 16.27 26.01
N ASP A 62 24.86 16.37 27.01
CA ASP A 62 25.17 15.40 28.05
C ASP A 62 23.99 15.28 29.03
N PHE A 63 24.13 14.36 30.00
CA PHE A 63 23.28 14.13 31.20
C PHE A 63 22.10 13.15 31.09
N PRO A 64 21.78 12.44 32.20
CA PRO A 64 22.64 11.58 33.01
C PRO A 64 22.02 10.19 33.22
N GLU A 65 22.86 9.25 33.66
CA GLU A 65 22.48 7.94 34.18
C GLU A 65 21.64 8.09 35.47
N ASP A 66 20.43 7.53 35.49
CA ASP A 66 19.71 7.20 36.72
C ASP A 66 19.70 5.67 36.87
N GLU A 67 20.66 5.18 37.64
CA GLU A 67 20.56 3.95 38.42
C GLU A 67 19.74 4.28 39.69
N ASP A 68 18.64 3.57 40.01
CA ASP A 68 18.42 3.00 41.36
C ASP A 68 17.11 2.18 41.49
N ALA A 69 17.18 1.17 42.36
CA ALA A 69 16.11 0.48 43.10
C ALA A 69 15.10 -0.37 42.30
N ALA A 70 15.21 -1.70 42.23
CA ALA A 70 15.16 -2.71 43.30
C ALA A 70 13.80 -2.87 44.03
N GLN A 71 13.31 -4.11 43.97
CA GLN A 71 12.37 -4.82 44.86
C GLN A 71 10.86 -4.50 44.75
N THR A 72 10.06 -5.52 44.45
CA THR A 72 9.40 -6.38 45.45
C THR A 72 8.29 -7.19 44.78
N GLU A 73 8.37 -8.51 44.93
CA GLU A 73 7.29 -9.45 44.64
C GLU A 73 6.14 -9.30 45.63
N GLU A 74 4.91 -9.54 45.16
CA GLU A 74 3.96 -10.53 45.71
C GLU A 74 2.49 -10.07 45.62
N SER A 75 1.63 -11.06 45.32
CA SER A 75 0.16 -11.17 45.50
C SER A 75 -0.76 -10.78 44.34
N PRO A 76 -1.93 -11.45 44.19
CA PRO A 76 -2.32 -12.81 44.60
C PRO A 76 -3.01 -13.62 43.47
N SER A 77 -3.06 -14.94 43.61
CA SER A 77 -3.94 -15.82 42.82
C SER A 77 -5.43 -15.52 43.05
N PRO A 78 -6.26 -15.59 42.00
CA PRO A 78 -7.65 -16.01 42.14
C PRO A 78 -7.83 -17.44 41.62
N ASN A 79 -8.23 -18.32 42.54
CA ASN A 79 -8.91 -19.57 42.21
C ASN A 79 -10.36 -19.22 41.86
N SER A 80 -10.84 -19.58 40.67
CA SER A 80 -12.26 -19.85 40.42
C SER A 80 -12.36 -20.83 39.27
N GLU A 81 -12.78 -22.03 39.64
CA GLU A 81 -13.20 -23.11 38.76
C GLU A 81 -14.63 -22.84 38.29
N GLU A 82 -14.88 -23.26 37.05
CA GLU A 82 -16.12 -23.86 36.54
C GLU A 82 -17.17 -22.98 35.81
N ASN A 83 -17.28 -23.31 34.51
CA ASN A 83 -18.39 -23.24 33.56
C ASN A 83 -19.06 -21.90 33.24
N ASP A 84 -18.91 -21.46 31.99
CA ASP A 84 -20.05 -21.50 31.06
C ASP A 84 -19.55 -21.70 29.62
N ASP A 85 -20.32 -22.50 28.91
CA ASP A 85 -20.19 -23.01 27.56
C ASP A 85 -20.37 -21.85 26.56
N VAL A 86 -19.30 -21.50 25.83
CA VAL A 86 -19.43 -20.89 24.51
C VAL A 86 -18.42 -21.58 23.62
N GLN A 87 -18.94 -22.52 22.83
CA GLN A 87 -18.32 -22.92 21.57
C GLN A 87 -18.17 -21.64 20.74
N ASP A 88 -16.95 -21.10 20.69
CA ASP A 88 -16.54 -20.26 19.59
C ASP A 88 -15.82 -21.20 18.62
N GLU A 89 -16.61 -21.67 17.66
CA GLU A 89 -16.15 -22.49 16.55
C GLU A 89 -15.50 -21.56 15.53
N ASP A 90 -14.34 -21.00 15.86
CA ASP A 90 -13.42 -20.44 14.86
C ASP A 90 -12.26 -21.43 14.67
N ALA A 91 -12.66 -22.58 14.15
CA ALA A 91 -11.77 -23.53 13.52
C ALA A 91 -12.31 -23.74 12.12
N THR A 92 -12.13 -22.71 11.28
CA THR A 92 -12.01 -22.93 9.84
C THR A 92 -10.64 -23.56 9.60
N ASP A 93 -10.57 -24.85 9.96
CA ASP A 93 -9.56 -25.78 9.48
C ASP A 93 -9.95 -26.07 8.01
N ASP A 94 -9.70 -25.11 7.12
CA ASP A 94 -9.76 -25.36 5.68
C ASP A 94 -8.50 -26.11 5.27
N ALA A 95 -8.64 -27.42 5.35
CA ALA A 95 -7.62 -28.39 5.02
C ALA A 95 -7.37 -28.40 3.50
N GLY A 96 -6.38 -27.62 3.04
CA GLY A 96 -5.95 -27.77 1.66
C GLY A 96 -4.86 -26.84 1.15
N ALA A 97 -4.72 -25.63 1.69
CA ALA A 97 -3.74 -24.67 1.21
C ALA A 97 -2.32 -25.08 1.65
N THR A 98 -1.44 -25.28 0.68
CA THR A 98 0.00 -25.41 0.93
C THR A 98 0.53 -24.09 1.51
N ASP A 99 1.64 -24.09 2.26
CA ASP A 99 2.23 -22.84 2.78
C ASP A 99 2.49 -21.78 1.66
N ASP A 100 2.59 -22.22 0.40
CA ASP A 100 2.72 -21.38 -0.79
C ASP A 100 1.42 -20.60 -1.14
N ASP A 101 0.25 -21.21 -0.93
CA ASP A 101 -1.08 -20.66 -1.27
C ASP A 101 -1.47 -19.42 -0.43
N HIS A 102 -0.81 -19.22 0.72
CA HIS A 102 -1.03 -18.06 1.58
C HIS A 102 0.07 -16.99 1.46
N SER A 103 1.02 -17.15 0.53
CA SER A 103 2.15 -16.22 0.43
C SER A 103 1.71 -14.81 0.01
N THR A 104 0.80 -14.71 -0.97
CA THR A 104 0.18 -13.46 -1.43
C THR A 104 -0.51 -12.71 -0.30
N TYR A 105 -1.46 -13.34 0.39
CA TYR A 105 -2.19 -12.72 1.51
C TYR A 105 -1.28 -12.19 2.60
N ARG A 106 -0.26 -12.97 2.96
CA ARG A 106 0.65 -12.60 4.02
C ARG A 106 1.60 -11.49 3.58
N ALA A 107 2.01 -11.44 2.31
CA ALA A 107 2.79 -10.34 1.76
C ALA A 107 1.99 -9.02 1.71
N ILE A 108 0.72 -9.10 1.31
CA ILE A 108 -0.21 -7.96 1.34
C ILE A 108 -0.37 -7.46 2.79
N GLN A 109 -0.61 -8.37 3.75
CA GLN A 109 -0.71 -8.00 5.16
C GLN A 109 0.57 -7.33 5.68
N THR A 110 1.75 -7.92 5.42
CA THR A 110 3.03 -7.32 5.78
C THR A 110 3.17 -5.89 5.21
N THR A 111 2.72 -5.69 3.98
CA THR A 111 2.75 -4.38 3.33
C THR A 111 1.84 -3.38 4.03
N LEU A 112 0.60 -3.77 4.33
CA LEU A 112 -0.38 -2.91 5.00
C LEU A 112 -0.01 -2.63 6.47
N ASP A 113 0.72 -3.52 7.13
CA ASP A 113 1.26 -3.25 8.47
C ASP A 113 2.32 -2.14 8.46
N GLU A 114 3.15 -2.07 7.40
CA GLU A 114 4.14 -0.99 7.21
C GLU A 114 3.49 0.29 6.66
N TYR A 115 2.46 0.15 5.81
CA TYR A 115 1.71 1.23 5.16
C TYR A 115 0.23 1.18 5.56
N PRO A 116 -0.14 1.57 6.79
CA PRO A 116 -1.49 1.37 7.33
C PRO A 116 -2.57 2.24 6.68
N ASP A 117 -2.18 3.34 6.05
CA ASP A 117 -3.05 4.19 5.24
C ASP A 117 -2.83 3.97 3.73
N GLY A 118 -2.03 2.96 3.37
CA GLY A 118 -1.63 2.67 2.00
C GLY A 118 -2.73 1.92 1.25
N ILE A 119 -2.89 2.24 -0.02
CA ILE A 119 -3.75 1.51 -0.95
C ILE A 119 -2.85 0.64 -1.82
N ILE A 120 -3.04 -0.68 -1.76
CA ILE A 120 -2.38 -1.57 -2.71
C ILE A 120 -2.87 -1.17 -4.11
N THR A 121 -1.98 -1.12 -5.10
CA THR A 121 -2.32 -0.80 -6.49
C THR A 121 -2.03 -1.96 -7.43
N GLU A 122 -1.05 -2.80 -7.10
CA GLU A 122 -0.66 -3.99 -7.85
C GLU A 122 -0.03 -5.02 -6.88
N PHE A 123 -0.21 -6.31 -7.12
CA PHE A 123 0.63 -7.37 -6.56
C PHE A 123 0.85 -8.49 -7.57
N GLU A 124 1.98 -9.18 -7.47
CA GLU A 124 2.35 -10.32 -8.33
C GLU A 124 3.08 -11.38 -7.48
N ASP A 125 2.54 -12.59 -7.44
CA ASP A 125 3.18 -13.76 -6.82
C ASP A 125 4.28 -14.32 -7.72
N SER A 126 5.49 -13.82 -7.50
CA SER A 126 6.72 -14.30 -8.11
C SER A 126 7.44 -15.36 -7.25
N SER A 127 6.77 -16.06 -6.32
CA SER A 127 7.41 -17.00 -5.39
C SER A 127 8.09 -18.17 -6.11
N HIS A 128 7.52 -18.66 -7.20
CA HIS A 128 8.03 -19.80 -7.96
C HIS A 128 9.33 -19.51 -8.73
N ASP A 129 9.52 -18.28 -9.21
CA ASP A 129 10.66 -17.88 -10.05
C ASP A 129 11.65 -16.95 -9.31
N GLY A 130 11.14 -16.16 -8.37
CA GLY A 130 11.85 -15.09 -7.68
C GLY A 130 11.91 -15.21 -6.16
N GLY A 131 11.12 -16.10 -5.53
CA GLY A 131 11.05 -16.25 -4.07
C GLY A 131 10.52 -15.02 -3.34
N HIS A 132 9.71 -14.20 -4.01
CA HIS A 132 9.09 -13.02 -3.42
C HIS A 132 7.73 -12.74 -4.06
N VAL A 133 6.87 -12.07 -3.29
CA VAL A 133 5.69 -11.39 -3.80
C VAL A 133 6.05 -9.93 -4.01
N LYS A 134 5.77 -9.40 -5.19
CA LYS A 134 5.90 -7.97 -5.49
C LYS A 134 4.59 -7.29 -5.11
N VAL A 135 4.65 -6.15 -4.43
CA VAL A 135 3.47 -5.39 -4.00
C VAL A 135 3.75 -3.92 -4.26
N HIS A 136 2.84 -3.24 -4.97
CA HIS A 136 2.85 -1.79 -5.09
C HIS A 136 1.83 -1.20 -4.15
N VAL A 137 2.25 -0.16 -3.42
CA VAL A 137 1.39 0.53 -2.46
C VAL A 137 1.50 2.04 -2.64
N TYR A 138 0.34 2.68 -2.78
CA TYR A 138 0.21 4.13 -2.82
C TYR A 138 -0.07 4.70 -1.43
N ASP A 139 0.81 5.59 -0.95
CA ASP A 139 0.73 6.19 0.39
C ASP A 139 -0.02 7.53 0.46
N GLY A 140 -0.68 7.93 -0.63
CA GLY A 140 -1.27 9.27 -0.78
C GLY A 140 -0.34 10.30 -1.43
N SER A 141 0.90 9.93 -1.76
CA SER A 141 1.85 10.79 -2.48
C SER A 141 2.78 10.05 -3.44
N THR A 142 3.22 8.84 -3.07
CA THR A 142 4.17 8.03 -3.81
C THR A 142 3.63 6.60 -3.89
N GLU A 143 3.84 5.97 -5.04
CA GLU A 143 3.69 4.52 -5.20
C GLU A 143 5.06 3.85 -4.95
N TRP A 144 5.07 2.89 -4.04
CA TRP A 144 6.25 2.14 -3.64
C TRP A 144 6.19 0.73 -4.22
N ASP A 145 7.21 0.31 -4.96
CA ASP A 145 7.42 -1.09 -5.36
C ASP A 145 8.15 -1.81 -4.21
N LEU A 146 7.48 -2.79 -3.62
CA LEU A 146 7.98 -3.61 -2.53
C LEU A 146 8.16 -5.05 -3.00
N LYS A 147 9.21 -5.69 -2.50
CA LYS A 147 9.37 -7.14 -2.62
C LYS A 147 9.37 -7.77 -1.25
N VAL A 148 8.41 -8.63 -0.99
CA VAL A 148 8.26 -9.37 0.25
C VAL A 148 8.76 -10.79 0.02
N ASP A 149 9.77 -11.21 0.78
CA ASP A 149 10.30 -12.58 0.69
C ASP A 149 9.21 -13.59 1.10
N SER A 150 8.93 -14.58 0.25
CA SER A 150 7.77 -15.46 0.46
C SER A 150 7.95 -16.53 1.52
N GLU A 151 9.17 -16.74 2.02
CA GLU A 151 9.45 -17.67 3.11
C GLU A 151 9.44 -16.98 4.48
N SER A 152 10.06 -15.80 4.57
CA SER A 152 10.26 -15.05 5.81
C SER A 152 9.20 -13.96 6.04
N PHE A 153 8.54 -13.51 4.97
CA PHE A 153 7.59 -12.39 4.95
C PHE A 153 8.21 -11.06 5.38
N GLU A 154 9.52 -10.91 5.20
CA GLU A 154 10.22 -9.64 5.39
C GLU A 154 10.24 -8.83 4.09
N ILE A 155 10.07 -7.51 4.17
CA ILE A 155 10.28 -6.61 3.02
C ILE A 155 11.78 -6.57 2.72
N VAL A 156 12.20 -7.19 1.61
CA VAL A 156 13.60 -7.31 1.19
C VAL A 156 14.00 -6.26 0.15
N HIS A 157 13.03 -5.58 -0.45
CA HIS A 157 13.26 -4.50 -1.40
C HIS A 157 12.19 -3.42 -1.31
N THR A 158 12.60 -2.17 -1.53
CA THR A 158 11.73 -1.00 -1.63
C THR A 158 12.31 -0.05 -2.66
N GLU A 159 11.52 0.33 -3.67
CA GLU A 159 11.87 1.31 -4.68
C GLU A 159 10.74 2.34 -4.83
N ASP A 160 11.11 3.62 -4.95
CA ASP A 160 10.17 4.69 -5.29
C ASP A 160 9.95 4.62 -6.81
N HIS A 161 8.76 4.15 -7.21
CA HIS A 161 8.41 4.04 -8.62
C HIS A 161 7.89 5.38 -9.19
N GLY A 162 7.60 6.35 -8.30
CA GLY A 162 6.77 7.51 -8.59
C GLY A 162 5.34 7.08 -8.91
N ILE A 163 4.42 8.04 -9.00
CA ILE A 163 3.03 7.73 -9.36
C ILE A 163 2.66 8.31 -10.72
N HIS A 164 1.99 7.50 -11.54
CA HIS A 164 1.33 7.98 -12.75
C HIS A 164 -0.03 8.58 -12.40
N HIS A 165 -0.48 9.58 -13.17
CA HIS A 165 -1.71 10.31 -12.85
C HIS A 165 -2.93 9.39 -12.86
N ASP A 166 -2.95 8.39 -13.73
CA ASP A 166 -4.05 7.42 -13.81
C ASP A 166 -4.08 6.49 -12.58
N ASP A 167 -2.93 6.00 -12.12
CA ASP A 167 -2.86 5.15 -10.92
C ASP A 167 -3.26 5.93 -9.66
N GLU A 168 -2.85 7.20 -9.55
CA GLU A 168 -3.31 8.09 -8.47
C GLU A 168 -4.84 8.25 -8.47
N GLU A 169 -5.45 8.44 -9.65
CA GLU A 169 -6.89 8.61 -9.77
C GLU A 169 -7.66 7.33 -9.41
N LYS A 170 -7.17 6.16 -9.85
CA LYS A 170 -7.73 4.85 -9.52
C LYS A 170 -7.64 4.57 -8.01
N ALA A 171 -6.47 4.75 -7.41
CA ALA A 171 -6.24 4.50 -5.97
C ALA A 171 -7.12 5.39 -5.07
N GLN A 172 -7.38 6.64 -5.48
CA GLN A 172 -8.29 7.54 -4.77
C GLN A 172 -9.77 7.11 -4.84
N GLY A 173 -10.13 6.22 -5.76
CA GLY A 173 -11.47 5.68 -5.92
C GLY A 173 -11.76 4.43 -5.07
N VAL A 174 -10.74 3.84 -4.45
CA VAL A 174 -10.88 2.63 -3.64
C VAL A 174 -11.64 2.93 -2.34
N GLU A 175 -12.73 2.21 -2.09
CA GLU A 175 -13.53 2.33 -0.85
C GLU A 175 -13.56 1.04 -0.02
N ILE A 176 -13.18 -0.11 -0.60
CA ILE A 176 -13.11 -1.41 0.08
C ILE A 176 -11.66 -1.84 0.33
N ASP A 177 -11.46 -2.72 1.31
CA ASP A 177 -10.17 -3.36 1.56
C ASP A 177 -9.88 -4.42 0.49
N ILE A 178 -8.62 -4.51 0.04
CA ILE A 178 -8.21 -5.51 -0.97
C ILE A 178 -8.47 -6.95 -0.51
N ALA A 179 -8.39 -7.23 0.79
CA ALA A 179 -8.68 -8.56 1.33
C ALA A 179 -10.14 -8.99 1.07
N GLU A 180 -11.10 -8.07 1.15
CA GLU A 180 -12.52 -8.32 0.85
C GLU A 180 -12.72 -8.58 -0.66
N ALA A 181 -11.99 -7.84 -1.50
CA ALA A 181 -12.01 -8.03 -2.94
C ALA A 181 -11.42 -9.39 -3.37
N LEU A 182 -10.30 -9.82 -2.74
CA LEU A 182 -9.67 -11.11 -3.00
C LEU A 182 -10.59 -12.28 -2.60
N GLU A 183 -11.23 -12.21 -1.43
CA GLU A 183 -12.20 -13.23 -1.00
C GLU A 183 -13.34 -13.35 -2.03
N THR A 184 -13.87 -12.21 -2.50
CA THR A 184 -14.90 -12.20 -3.54
C THR A 184 -14.43 -12.86 -4.84
N ALA A 185 -13.19 -12.60 -5.25
CA ALA A 185 -12.62 -13.16 -6.47
C ALA A 185 -12.38 -14.69 -6.38
N GLU A 186 -11.93 -15.17 -5.22
CA GLU A 186 -11.79 -16.60 -4.94
C GLU A 186 -13.13 -17.33 -4.95
N GLU A 187 -14.15 -16.74 -4.31
CA GLU A 187 -15.50 -17.31 -4.28
C GLU A 187 -16.10 -17.44 -5.69
N GLU A 188 -15.88 -16.44 -6.56
CA GLU A 188 -16.40 -16.44 -7.92
C GLU A 188 -15.63 -17.39 -8.85
N SER A 189 -14.30 -17.37 -8.80
CA SER A 189 -13.45 -18.15 -9.71
C SER A 189 -13.27 -19.61 -9.28
N GLY A 190 -13.31 -19.88 -7.96
CA GLY A 190 -12.86 -21.14 -7.37
C GLY A 190 -11.36 -21.42 -7.56
N GLY A 191 -10.57 -20.41 -7.91
CA GLY A 191 -9.12 -20.42 -7.99
C GLY A 191 -8.50 -19.53 -6.91
N GLN A 192 -7.18 -19.39 -6.94
CA GLN A 192 -6.41 -18.55 -6.02
C GLN A 192 -5.73 -17.40 -6.76
N PRO A 193 -5.69 -16.19 -6.17
CA PRO A 193 -5.13 -15.02 -6.82
C PRO A 193 -3.61 -15.10 -6.83
N HIS A 194 -3.01 -14.96 -8.01
CA HIS A 194 -1.55 -14.88 -8.15
C HIS A 194 -1.10 -13.52 -8.69
N GLU A 195 -1.98 -12.73 -9.28
CA GLU A 195 -1.72 -11.34 -9.67
C GLU A 195 -2.98 -10.51 -9.43
N GLY A 196 -2.80 -9.22 -9.15
CA GLY A 196 -3.92 -8.29 -9.12
C GLY A 196 -3.49 -6.85 -9.31
N GLU A 197 -4.24 -6.09 -10.08
CA GLU A 197 -3.96 -4.66 -10.36
C GLU A 197 -5.23 -3.80 -10.37
N LEU A 198 -5.08 -2.51 -10.05
CA LEU A 198 -6.16 -1.54 -10.24
C LEU A 198 -6.29 -1.20 -11.73
N ASP A 199 -7.45 -1.46 -12.31
CA ASP A 199 -7.76 -1.11 -13.70
C ASP A 199 -9.07 -0.34 -13.85
N THR A 200 -9.52 -0.15 -15.09
CA THR A 200 -10.76 0.54 -15.45
C THR A 200 -11.52 -0.26 -16.49
N GLU A 201 -12.55 -0.96 -16.03
CA GLU A 201 -13.47 -1.71 -16.90
C GLU A 201 -14.73 -0.87 -17.16
N ASP A 202 -15.02 -0.59 -18.43
CA ASP A 202 -16.19 0.19 -18.86
C ASP A 202 -16.40 1.54 -18.13
N GLY A 203 -15.31 2.15 -17.65
CA GLY A 203 -15.31 3.44 -16.94
C GLY A 203 -15.59 3.33 -15.43
N ILE A 204 -15.52 2.12 -14.87
CA ILE A 204 -15.57 1.81 -13.45
C ILE A 204 -14.16 1.38 -13.02
N VAL A 205 -13.68 1.89 -11.88
CA VAL A 205 -12.41 1.43 -11.32
C VAL A 205 -12.63 0.06 -10.69
N VAL A 206 -11.79 -0.89 -11.05
CA VAL A 206 -11.90 -2.28 -10.62
C VAL A 206 -10.56 -2.79 -10.14
N TRP A 207 -10.59 -3.78 -9.27
CA TRP A 207 -9.50 -4.74 -9.14
C TRP A 207 -9.64 -5.78 -10.25
N ASP A 208 -8.61 -5.95 -11.06
CA ASP A 208 -8.46 -7.09 -11.98
C ASP A 208 -7.57 -8.13 -11.29
N PHE A 209 -8.08 -9.33 -11.05
CA PHE A 209 -7.35 -10.43 -10.42
C PHE A 209 -7.15 -11.58 -11.40
N GLU A 210 -5.89 -11.99 -11.61
CA GLU A 210 -5.56 -13.21 -12.34
C GLU A 210 -5.48 -14.40 -11.37
N MET A 211 -6.25 -15.44 -11.66
CA MET A 211 -6.39 -16.62 -10.81
C MET A 211 -5.57 -17.80 -11.36
N ASP A 212 -5.11 -18.69 -10.49
CA ASP A 212 -4.28 -19.87 -10.84
C ASP A 212 -4.94 -20.86 -11.83
N ASN A 213 -6.25 -20.74 -12.00
CA ASN A 213 -7.06 -21.51 -12.94
C ASN A 213 -7.30 -20.80 -14.29
N ASP A 214 -6.48 -19.79 -14.60
CA ASP A 214 -6.53 -18.96 -15.82
C ASP A 214 -7.83 -18.12 -15.94
N VAL A 215 -8.53 -17.88 -14.84
CA VAL A 215 -9.72 -17.01 -14.79
C VAL A 215 -9.30 -15.60 -14.37
N GLU A 216 -9.82 -14.58 -15.05
CA GLU A 216 -9.67 -13.17 -14.67
C GLU A 216 -10.97 -12.70 -14.01
N VAL A 217 -10.89 -12.10 -12.81
CA VAL A 217 -12.06 -11.59 -12.07
C VAL A 217 -11.92 -10.10 -11.80
N TYR A 218 -12.93 -9.34 -12.23
CA TYR A 218 -12.97 -7.90 -12.07
C TYR A 218 -13.95 -7.51 -10.95
N VAL A 219 -13.43 -6.91 -9.87
CA VAL A 219 -14.21 -6.52 -8.69
C VAL A 219 -14.28 -5.00 -8.57
N ASP A 220 -15.48 -4.44 -8.44
CA ASP A 220 -15.69 -2.99 -8.25
C ASP A 220 -15.05 -2.52 -6.93
N VAL A 221 -14.14 -1.54 -7.00
CA VAL A 221 -13.38 -1.08 -5.82
C VAL A 221 -14.21 -0.27 -4.81
N ALA A 222 -15.42 0.13 -5.18
CA ALA A 222 -16.34 0.88 -4.33
C ALA A 222 -17.38 -0.02 -3.66
N THR A 223 -17.80 -1.11 -4.31
CA THR A 223 -18.88 -1.97 -3.81
C THR A 223 -18.47 -3.39 -3.45
N GLY A 224 -17.31 -3.86 -3.92
CA GLY A 224 -16.90 -5.25 -3.80
C GLY A 224 -17.70 -6.21 -4.69
N GLU A 225 -18.52 -5.71 -5.62
CA GLU A 225 -19.28 -6.58 -6.52
C GLU A 225 -18.44 -6.99 -7.74
N VAL A 226 -18.56 -8.25 -8.16
CA VAL A 226 -17.96 -8.72 -9.42
C VAL A 226 -18.68 -8.06 -10.60
N VAL A 227 -17.94 -7.35 -11.45
CA VAL A 227 -18.47 -6.68 -12.65
C VAL A 227 -18.22 -7.48 -13.93
N LYS A 228 -17.17 -8.32 -13.97
CA LYS A 228 -16.78 -9.12 -15.13
C LYS A 228 -15.94 -10.33 -14.71
N VAL A 229 -16.04 -11.40 -15.48
CA VAL A 229 -15.24 -12.63 -15.37
C VAL A 229 -14.87 -13.08 -16.78
N ASP A 230 -13.59 -13.37 -17.03
CA ASP A 230 -13.07 -13.86 -18.31
C ASP A 230 -12.28 -15.18 -18.14
N GLU A 231 -12.27 -16.01 -19.20
CA GLU A 231 -11.72 -17.38 -19.27
C GLU A 231 -11.13 -17.71 -20.66
#